data_AF-A0A5K1EYK3-F1
#
_entry.id   AF-A0A5K1EYK3-F1
#
_cell.length_a   1.000
_cell.length_b   1.000
_cell.length_c   1.000
_cell.angle_alpha   90.00
_cell.angle_beta   90.00
_cell.angle_gamma   90.00
#
_symmetry.space_group_name_H-M   'P 1'
#
loop_
_entity.id
_entity.type
_entity.pdbx_description
1 polymer ?
#
loop_
_entity_poly.entity_id
_entity_poly.type
_entity_poly.pdbx_seq_one_letter_code
_entity_poly.pdbx_strand_id
1 'polypeptide(L)' 'NELSGSGVGARVNAKQYAEDLINLKSLLTQLYKDSFPQPLLLAPGGFFDQPWYTQLLHDSGPKIVDALTHHIYNLGA' A
#
# COMPACT_ATOMS: atom_id res chain seq x y z
N ASN A 1 8.83 -0.37 -0.44
CA ASN A 1 8.72 0.80 0.45
C ASN A 1 9.01 2.05 -0.37
N GLU A 2 8.30 3.15 -0.11
CA GLU A 2 8.48 4.47 -0.76
C GLU A 2 8.28 4.49 -2.28
N LEU A 3 7.53 3.54 -2.83
CA LEU A 3 7.26 3.49 -4.27
C LEU A 3 6.20 4.50 -4.72
N SER A 4 5.54 5.18 -3.76
CA SER A 4 4.63 6.29 -4.00
C SER A 4 5.35 7.63 -4.00
N GLY A 5 5.00 8.50 -4.94
CA GLY A 5 5.58 9.83 -5.06
C GLY A 5 6.96 9.87 -5.73
N SER A 6 7.78 10.85 -5.35
CA SER A 6 9.05 11.20 -6.00
C SER A 6 10.27 11.17 -5.05
N GLY A 7 10.12 10.61 -3.85
CA GLY A 7 11.18 10.61 -2.82
C GLY A 7 12.34 9.67 -3.11
N VAL A 8 12.15 8.68 -4.00
CA VAL A 8 13.17 7.69 -4.40
C VAL A 8 13.16 7.49 -5.91
N GLY A 9 14.25 6.92 -6.46
CA GLY A 9 14.39 6.71 -7.90
C GLY A 9 13.45 5.64 -8.50
N ALA A 10 13.13 4.61 -7.72
CA ALA A 10 12.20 3.55 -8.12
C ALA A 10 10.75 3.93 -7.80
N ARG A 11 9.85 3.85 -8.77
CA ARG A 11 8.45 4.26 -8.60
C ARG A 11 7.50 3.33 -9.31
N VAL A 12 6.31 3.19 -8.74
CA VAL A 12 5.21 2.42 -9.31
C VAL A 12 3.97 3.32 -9.34
N ASN A 13 3.21 3.27 -10.42
CA ASN A 13 1.96 4.02 -10.47
C ASN A 13 0.92 3.39 -9.52
N ALA A 14 -0.03 4.20 -9.02
CA ALA A 14 -1.00 3.76 -8.02
C ALA A 14 -1.84 2.56 -8.49
N LYS A 15 -2.18 2.51 -9.77
CA LYS A 15 -2.97 1.42 -10.36
C LYS A 15 -2.23 0.08 -10.29
N GLN A 16 -0.97 0.02 -10.71
CA GLN A 16 -0.16 -1.18 -10.63
C GLN A 16 0.03 -1.60 -9.17
N TYR A 17 0.30 -0.64 -8.28
CA TYR A 17 0.45 -0.93 -6.86
C TYR A 17 -0.86 -1.52 -6.28
N ALA A 18 -2.03 -1.04 -6.70
CA ALA A 18 -3.32 -1.59 -6.31
C ALA A 18 -3.51 -3.05 -6.77
N GLU A 19 -3.18 -3.34 -8.04
CA GLU A 19 -3.21 -4.70 -8.60
C GLU A 19 -2.27 -5.64 -7.81
N ASP A 20 -1.09 -5.15 -7.45
CA ASP A 20 -0.12 -5.90 -6.65
C ASP A 20 -0.64 -6.20 -5.24
N LEU A 21 -1.34 -5.25 -4.60
CA LEU A 21 -1.94 -5.45 -3.28
C LEU A 21 -3.12 -6.43 -3.30
N ILE A 22 -3.93 -6.43 -4.35
CA ILE A 22 -5.01 -7.42 -4.54
C ILE A 22 -4.40 -8.83 -4.60
N ASN A 23 -3.35 -9.00 -5.39
CA ASN A 23 -2.63 -10.27 -5.51
C ASN A 23 -2.01 -10.68 -4.17
N LEU A 24 -1.37 -9.74 -3.46
CA LEU A 24 -0.80 -10.00 -2.14
C LEU A 24 -1.87 -10.40 -1.11
N LYS A 25 -3.01 -9.72 -1.05
CA LYS A 25 -4.12 -10.09 -0.14
C LYS A 25 -4.66 -11.48 -0.44
N SER A 26 -4.76 -11.85 -1.72
CA SER A 26 -5.12 -13.21 -2.14
C SER A 26 -4.11 -14.25 -1.66
N LEU A 27 -2.81 -13.99 -1.82
CA LEU A 27 -1.75 -14.87 -1.34
C LEU A 27 -1.78 -15.01 0.19
N LEU A 28 -1.92 -13.90 0.92
CA LEU A 28 -2.03 -13.93 2.38
C LEU A 28 -3.25 -14.77 2.83
N THR A 29 -4.39 -14.60 2.17
CA THR A 29 -5.60 -15.36 2.48
C THR A 29 -5.39 -16.86 2.26
N GLN A 30 -4.70 -17.25 1.18
CA GLN A 30 -4.43 -18.65 0.86
C GLN A 30 -3.42 -19.29 1.83
N LEU A 31 -2.32 -18.59 2.10
CA LEU A 31 -1.23 -19.09 2.96
C LEU A 31 -1.65 -19.19 4.43
N TYR A 32 -2.48 -18.25 4.90
CA TYR A 32 -2.91 -18.15 6.30
C TYR A 32 -4.37 -18.56 6.51
N LYS A 33 -4.97 -19.32 5.59
CA LYS A 33 -6.39 -19.73 5.67
C LYS A 33 -6.77 -20.42 7.00
N ASP A 34 -5.84 -21.18 7.57
CA ASP A 34 -6.03 -21.95 8.81
C ASP A 34 -5.31 -21.30 10.01
N SER A 35 -4.74 -20.10 9.83
CA SER A 35 -4.05 -19.35 10.88
C SER A 35 -4.94 -18.25 11.44
N PHE A 36 -4.99 -18.16 12.77
CA PHE A 36 -5.67 -17.06 13.46
C PHE A 36 -4.74 -16.42 14.50
N PRO A 37 -4.52 -15.09 14.45
CA PRO A 37 -5.07 -14.15 13.47
C PRO A 37 -4.37 -14.25 12.10
N GLN A 38 -5.08 -13.82 11.04
CA GLN A 38 -4.44 -13.59 9.73
C GLN A 38 -3.57 -12.33 9.76
N PRO A 39 -2.49 -12.26 8.98
CA PRO A 39 -1.66 -11.06 8.88
C PRO A 39 -2.44 -9.89 8.25
N LEU A 40 -2.17 -8.68 8.74
CA LEU A 40 -2.70 -7.44 8.21
C LEU A 40 -1.85 -6.95 7.03
N LEU A 41 -2.49 -6.38 6.01
CA LEU A 41 -1.84 -5.77 4.86
C LEU A 41 -1.85 -4.24 4.98
N LEU A 42 -0.65 -3.65 5.09
CA LEU A 42 -0.43 -2.21 5.25
C LEU A 42 0.25 -1.65 3.99
N ALA A 43 -0.20 -0.49 3.51
CA ALA A 43 0.30 0.14 2.29
C ALA A 43 0.02 1.66 2.25
N PRO A 44 0.69 2.46 1.40
CA PRO A 44 1.81 2.09 0.52
C PRO A 44 3.20 2.24 1.14
N GLY A 45 3.31 2.82 2.34
CA GLY A 45 4.58 3.05 3.03
C GLY A 45 5.48 4.03 2.27
N GLY A 46 4.94 5.18 1.85
CA GLY A 46 5.72 6.20 1.15
C GLY A 46 5.33 7.62 1.53
N PHE A 47 5.86 8.60 0.82
CA PHE A 47 5.49 10.00 1.04
C PHE A 47 4.03 10.21 0.68
N PHE A 48 3.33 11.09 1.41
CA PHE A 48 1.94 11.36 1.12
C PHE A 48 1.79 12.17 -0.17
N ASP A 49 1.08 11.59 -1.14
CA ASP A 49 0.63 12.27 -2.36
C ASP A 49 -0.86 11.99 -2.51
N GLN A 50 -1.68 13.03 -2.35
CA GLN A 50 -3.14 12.87 -2.25
C GLN A 50 -3.75 12.19 -3.51
N PRO A 51 -3.42 12.59 -4.75
CA PRO A 51 -3.94 11.93 -5.94
C PRO A 51 -3.55 10.44 -6.02
N TRP A 52 -2.28 10.12 -5.74
CA TRP A 52 -1.78 8.75 -5.79
C TRP A 52 -2.47 7.86 -4.75
N TYR A 53 -2.65 8.35 -3.51
CA TYR A 53 -3.31 7.60 -2.43
C TYR A 53 -4.81 7.42 -2.70
N THR A 54 -5.46 8.43 -3.27
CA THR A 54 -6.88 8.34 -3.66
C THR A 54 -7.07 7.29 -4.74
N GLN A 55 -6.22 7.29 -5.78
CA GLN A 55 -6.25 6.29 -6.84
C GLN A 55 -5.98 4.88 -6.31
N LEU A 56 -5.00 4.73 -5.41
CA LEU A 56 -4.70 3.45 -4.76
C LEU A 56 -5.95 2.86 -4.10
N LEU A 57 -6.63 3.62 -3.24
CA LEU A 57 -7.81 3.16 -2.51
C LEU A 57 -8.99 2.86 -3.43
N HIS A 58 -9.18 3.69 -4.46
CA HIS A 58 -10.21 3.48 -5.47
C HIS A 58 -9.99 2.17 -6.23
N ASP A 59 -8.77 1.94 -6.73
CA ASP A 59 -8.46 0.80 -7.59
C ASP A 59 -8.28 -0.50 -6.81
N SER A 60 -7.77 -0.45 -5.57
CA SER A 60 -7.68 -1.65 -4.73
C SER A 60 -9.05 -2.07 -4.22
N GLY A 61 -9.93 -1.12 -3.96
CA GLY A 61 -11.25 -1.38 -3.41
C GLY A 61 -11.23 -1.79 -1.92
N PRO A 62 -12.41 -2.06 -1.35
CA PRO A 62 -12.56 -2.34 0.07
C PRO A 62 -11.93 -3.69 0.47
N LYS A 63 -11.47 -3.79 1.72
CA LYS A 63 -10.91 -5.02 2.35
C LYS A 63 -9.59 -5.54 1.77
N ILE A 64 -8.93 -4.77 0.90
CA ILE A 64 -7.56 -5.10 0.46
C ILE A 64 -6.53 -4.62 1.47
N VAL A 65 -6.53 -3.31 1.76
CA VAL A 65 -5.61 -2.71 2.73
C VAL A 65 -6.30 -2.55 4.09
N ASP A 66 -5.66 -3.05 5.13
CA ASP A 66 -6.17 -3.01 6.51
C ASP A 66 -5.82 -1.68 7.21
N ALA A 67 -4.70 -1.05 6.85
CA ALA A 67 -4.37 0.32 7.27
C ALA A 67 -3.47 1.04 6.26
N LEU A 68 -3.70 2.36 6.12
CA LEU A 68 -2.86 3.24 5.31
C LEU A 68 -1.61 3.66 6.08
N THR A 69 -0.47 3.66 5.39
CA THR A 69 0.82 4.08 5.96
C THR A 69 1.48 5.15 5.09
N HIS A 70 2.11 6.13 5.73
CA HIS A 70 2.90 7.16 5.07
C HIS A 70 4.10 7.58 5.92
N HIS A 71 5.11 8.16 5.29
CA HIS A 71 6.28 8.69 6.00
C HIS A 71 6.23 10.20 6.12
N ILE A 72 6.64 10.71 7.27
CA ILE A 72 6.73 12.14 7.58
C ILE A 72 8.12 12.42 8.13
N TYR A 73 8.80 13.41 7.55
CA TYR A 73 10.13 13.84 7.99
C TYR A 73 10.13 15.36 8.20
N ASN A 74 10.56 15.80 9.38
CA ASN A 74 10.83 17.21 9.65
C ASN A 74 12.30 17.48 9.28
N LEU A 75 12.52 18.21 8.18
CA LEU A 75 13.87 18.43 7.64
C LEU A 75 14.57 19.68 8.18
N GLY A 76 13.92 20.44 9.08
CA GLY A 76 14.43 21.71 9.57
C GLY A 76 14.44 22.80 8.48
N ALA A 77 14.67 24.04 8.91
CA ALA A 77 14.92 25.20 8.05
C ALA A 77 16.31 25.76 8.39
#